data_AF-A0A7S1JT88-F1
#
_entry.id   AF-A0A7S1JT88-F1
#
_cell.length_a   1.000
_cell.length_b   1.000
_cell.length_c   1.000
_cell.angle_alpha   90.00
_cell.angle_beta   90.00
_cell.angle_gamma   90.00
#
_symmetry.space_group_name_H-M   'P 1'
#
loop_
_entity.id
_entity.type
_entity.pdbx_description
1 polymer ?
#
loop_
_entity_poly.entity_id
_entity_poly.type
_entity_poly.pdbx_seq_one_letter_code
_entity_poly.pdbx_strand_id
1 'polypeptide(L)'
;MQSKREAFPRFFFLSNDELLEILAQARRPQAVQPHLRKCFDNLVKLRLGDDARSADIHAMISGEGEEVEFYKVMKARGPVEKWLLEVEDHMVKSLQVVVKNGWKEYAMPSRKDWVANSKAQVVSCVSQIMWCSETEEVLHSDDPLNKMNDWFDKNVEQLSDLTALVRGKLSSIQRKSVVALAIQDVHNRDIVDELRKAQVTDVNNFKWQQQLKYYWDTDEDDCIIRQVDARIRFGYEYQGATSRLVITPLTDRCWLTITGALHIKLGAAPAGPAGTGKTESTKDLAKAIARQCVVFNCSDQIDYKMMAKLYSGVVTAGAWTCLDEFNRIDIEVLSVIAQQLLTIRVALLDGKSEFLFEGRVLKLKPTLGVFITMNPGYAGRTELPDNLKVLFRPVSMMVPDYTLIA
;
A
#
# COMPACT_ATOMS: atom_id res chain seq x y z
N MET A 1 16.14 -23.20 -7.74
CA MET A 1 14.89 -22.41 -7.63
C MET A 1 14.68 -21.84 -6.25
N GLN A 2 14.62 -22.67 -5.20
CA GLN A 2 14.37 -22.20 -3.84
C GLN A 2 15.38 -21.17 -3.33
N SER A 3 16.69 -21.44 -3.46
CA SER A 3 17.75 -20.50 -3.06
C SER A 3 17.65 -19.13 -3.74
N LYS A 4 17.09 -19.09 -4.97
CA LYS A 4 16.84 -17.84 -5.70
C LYS A 4 15.69 -17.05 -5.10
N ARG A 5 14.62 -17.73 -4.64
CA ARG A 5 13.48 -17.12 -3.94
C ARG A 5 13.89 -16.57 -2.58
N GLU A 6 14.78 -17.26 -1.87
CA GLU A 6 15.32 -16.78 -0.59
C GLU A 6 16.24 -15.57 -0.76
N ALA A 7 17.01 -15.51 -1.85
CA ALA A 7 17.87 -14.38 -2.16
C ALA A 7 17.09 -13.13 -2.63
N PHE A 8 15.99 -13.31 -3.38
CA PHE A 8 15.06 -12.24 -3.72
C PHE A 8 13.61 -12.67 -3.43
N PRO A 9 13.08 -12.31 -2.25
CA PRO A 9 11.76 -12.75 -1.76
C PRO A 9 10.59 -12.55 -2.72
N ARG A 10 10.61 -11.52 -3.56
CA ARG A 10 9.49 -11.26 -4.47
C ARG A 10 9.34 -12.34 -5.55
N PHE A 11 10.39 -13.13 -5.78
CA PHE A 11 10.27 -14.32 -6.61
C PHE A 11 9.34 -15.37 -6.04
N PHE A 12 9.02 -15.40 -4.73
CA PHE A 12 8.01 -16.32 -4.18
C PHE A 12 6.63 -16.18 -4.82
N PHE A 13 6.30 -14.98 -5.31
CA PHE A 13 5.02 -14.68 -5.94
C PHE A 13 4.92 -15.12 -7.41
N LEU A 14 6.03 -15.59 -7.99
CA LEU A 14 6.08 -16.07 -9.37
C LEU A 14 5.83 -17.58 -9.44
N SER A 15 5.25 -18.01 -10.56
CA SER A 15 5.23 -19.43 -10.94
C SER A 15 6.66 -19.97 -11.13
N ASN A 16 6.80 -21.28 -11.29
CA ASN A 16 8.12 -21.85 -11.58
C ASN A 16 8.58 -21.48 -13.00
N ASP A 17 7.68 -21.48 -13.96
CA ASP A 17 7.98 -21.17 -15.36
C ASP A 17 8.41 -19.71 -15.52
N GLU A 18 7.68 -18.79 -14.87
CA GLU A 18 8.03 -17.36 -14.89
C GLU A 18 9.41 -17.09 -14.28
N LEU A 19 9.72 -17.79 -13.17
CA LEU A 19 11.04 -17.66 -12.56
C LEU A 19 12.13 -18.26 -13.46
N LEU A 20 11.86 -19.36 -14.17
CA LEU A 20 12.80 -19.93 -15.14
C LEU A 20 13.05 -18.98 -16.31
N GLU A 21 12.02 -18.32 -16.84
CA GLU A 21 12.15 -17.31 -17.89
C GLU A 21 13.09 -16.18 -17.47
N ILE A 22 12.90 -15.62 -16.26
CA ILE A 22 13.77 -14.57 -15.71
C ILE A 22 15.21 -15.07 -15.57
N LEU A 23 15.39 -16.27 -15.01
CA LEU A 23 16.72 -16.85 -14.77
C LEU A 23 17.45 -17.19 -16.08
N ALA A 24 16.73 -17.62 -17.11
CA ALA A 24 17.29 -17.88 -18.44
C ALA A 24 17.84 -16.60 -19.10
N GLN A 25 17.22 -15.45 -18.81
CA GLN A 25 17.61 -14.14 -19.33
C GLN A 25 18.52 -13.34 -18.38
N ALA A 26 18.95 -13.91 -17.25
CA ALA A 26 19.63 -13.20 -16.16
C ALA A 26 20.89 -12.41 -16.55
N ARG A 27 21.52 -12.72 -17.70
CA ARG A 27 22.71 -12.03 -18.21
C ARG A 27 22.40 -10.72 -18.95
N ARG A 28 21.14 -10.45 -19.28
CA ARG A 28 20.72 -9.27 -20.05
C ARG A 28 19.64 -8.50 -19.29
N PRO A 29 19.98 -7.40 -18.59
CA PRO A 29 19.00 -6.61 -17.82
C PRO A 29 17.80 -6.16 -18.66
N GLN A 30 18.03 -5.82 -19.94
CA GLN A 30 16.97 -5.50 -20.91
C GLN A 30 15.92 -6.60 -21.04
N ALA A 31 16.33 -7.88 -21.03
CA ALA A 31 15.43 -9.01 -21.18
C ALA A 31 14.66 -9.35 -19.89
N VAL A 32 15.06 -8.80 -18.74
CA VAL A 32 14.34 -8.95 -17.47
C VAL A 32 13.19 -7.94 -17.33
N GLN A 33 13.25 -6.80 -18.04
CA GLN A 33 12.25 -5.72 -17.94
C GLN A 33 10.79 -6.19 -18.08
N PRO A 34 10.41 -7.08 -19.03
CA PRO A 34 9.02 -7.55 -19.16
C PRO A 34 8.46 -8.23 -17.91
N HIS A 35 9.32 -8.72 -17.02
CA HIS A 35 8.94 -9.43 -15.80
C HIS A 35 8.90 -8.54 -14.55
N LEU A 36 9.35 -7.28 -14.64
CA LEU A 36 9.40 -6.37 -13.49
C LEU A 36 8.02 -6.13 -12.88
N ARG A 37 6.99 -5.97 -13.72
CA ARG A 37 5.59 -5.80 -13.27
C ARG A 37 5.04 -7.01 -12.49
N LYS A 38 5.70 -8.17 -12.58
CA LYS A 38 5.34 -9.36 -11.77
C LYS A 38 5.99 -9.33 -10.39
N CYS A 39 7.08 -8.58 -10.23
CA CYS A 39 7.84 -8.48 -8.98
C CYS A 39 7.56 -7.19 -8.21
N PHE A 40 7.13 -6.12 -8.87
CA PHE A 40 6.88 -4.80 -8.29
C PHE A 40 5.46 -4.35 -8.62
N ASP A 41 4.91 -3.43 -7.83
CA ASP A 41 3.53 -2.95 -8.04
C ASP A 41 3.39 -2.19 -9.38
N ASN A 42 4.17 -1.12 -9.56
CA ASN A 42 4.14 -0.36 -10.82
C ASN A 42 5.53 -0.01 -11.38
N LEU A 43 6.61 -0.63 -10.90
CA LEU A 43 7.90 -0.57 -11.60
C LEU A 43 7.85 -1.51 -12.81
N VAL A 44 7.69 -0.95 -14.00
CA VAL A 44 7.56 -1.74 -15.24
C VAL A 44 8.81 -1.70 -16.11
N LYS A 45 9.62 -0.64 -15.97
CA LYS A 45 10.86 -0.45 -16.74
C LYS A 45 11.93 0.22 -15.90
N LEU A 46 13.18 0.00 -16.30
CA LEU A 46 14.37 0.65 -15.76
C LEU A 46 15.03 1.45 -16.89
N ARG A 47 15.42 2.70 -16.60
CA ARG A 47 16.25 3.49 -17.51
C ARG A 47 17.69 2.99 -17.42
N LEU A 48 18.08 2.21 -18.42
CA LEU A 48 19.44 1.70 -18.57
C LEU A 48 20.30 2.73 -19.33
N GLY A 49 21.62 2.70 -19.13
CA GLY A 49 22.53 3.57 -19.87
C GLY A 49 22.50 3.32 -21.39
N ASP A 50 22.93 4.32 -22.17
CA ASP A 50 22.73 4.36 -23.63
C ASP A 50 23.50 3.27 -24.41
N ASP A 51 24.56 2.72 -23.85
CA ASP A 51 25.25 1.57 -24.45
C ASP A 51 24.39 0.31 -24.29
N ALA A 52 24.18 -0.44 -25.37
CA ALA A 52 23.47 -1.72 -25.37
C ALA A 52 24.08 -2.77 -24.40
N ARG A 53 25.34 -2.58 -23.99
CA ARG A 53 26.04 -3.38 -22.98
C ARG A 53 26.08 -2.73 -21.60
N SER A 54 25.55 -1.52 -21.45
CA SER A 54 25.49 -0.84 -20.17
C SER A 54 24.67 -1.66 -19.18
N ALA A 55 25.27 -1.91 -18.02
CA ALA A 55 24.58 -2.46 -16.87
C ALA A 55 24.10 -1.36 -15.93
N ASP A 56 24.32 -0.09 -16.28
CA ASP A 56 24.02 1.03 -15.39
C ASP A 56 22.52 1.31 -15.44
N ILE A 57 21.91 1.42 -14.25
CA ILE A 57 20.50 1.74 -14.05
C ILE A 57 20.41 3.11 -13.39
N HIS A 58 19.72 4.02 -14.05
CA HIS A 58 19.62 5.42 -13.65
C HIS A 58 18.27 5.77 -13.01
N ALA A 59 17.19 5.12 -13.45
CA ALA A 59 15.84 5.48 -13.01
C ALA A 59 14.89 4.30 -13.10
N MET A 60 13.77 4.40 -12.38
CA MET A 60 12.62 3.52 -12.51
C MET A 60 11.48 4.23 -13.24
N ILE A 61 10.74 3.47 -14.06
CA ILE A 61 9.68 4.00 -14.92
C ILE A 61 8.40 3.22 -14.65
N SER A 62 7.29 3.96 -14.46
CA SER A 62 5.98 3.41 -14.15
C SER A 62 5.21 2.94 -15.39
N GLY A 63 4.11 2.20 -15.19
CA GLY A 63 3.19 1.81 -16.26
C GLY A 63 2.61 2.98 -17.05
N GLU A 64 2.52 4.16 -16.43
CA GLU A 64 2.05 5.40 -17.06
C GLU A 64 3.18 6.17 -17.77
N GLY A 65 4.43 5.75 -17.58
CA GLY A 65 5.61 6.43 -18.10
C GLY A 65 6.19 7.49 -17.16
N GLU A 66 5.76 7.55 -15.89
CA GLU A 66 6.40 8.42 -14.90
C GLU A 66 7.80 7.88 -14.61
N GLU A 67 8.82 8.73 -14.71
CA GLU A 67 10.20 8.39 -14.40
C GLU A 67 10.62 9.01 -13.06
N VAL A 68 11.23 8.20 -12.19
CA VAL A 68 11.88 8.63 -10.95
C VAL A 68 13.32 8.17 -10.98
N GLU A 69 14.24 9.13 -10.94
CA GLU A 69 15.67 8.84 -10.89
C GLU A 69 16.04 8.14 -9.58
N PHE A 70 17.00 7.22 -9.65
CA PHE A 70 17.57 6.65 -8.46
C PHE A 70 18.47 7.67 -7.76
N TYR A 71 18.42 7.68 -6.42
CA TYR A 71 19.29 8.52 -5.58
C TYR A 71 20.78 8.31 -5.88
N LYS A 72 21.13 7.15 -6.45
CA LYS A 72 22.45 6.81 -6.96
C LYS A 72 22.32 5.85 -8.14
N VAL A 73 23.16 6.05 -9.16
CA VAL A 73 23.29 5.10 -10.28
C VAL A 73 23.79 3.76 -9.75
N MET A 74 23.04 2.69 -10.03
CA MET A 74 23.40 1.32 -9.65
C MET A 74 23.78 0.51 -10.89
N LYS A 75 24.33 -0.69 -10.70
CA LYS A 75 24.75 -1.56 -11.81
C LYS A 75 24.13 -2.94 -11.69
N ALA A 76 23.42 -3.38 -12.71
CA ALA A 76 22.86 -4.73 -12.84
C ALA A 76 23.97 -5.77 -13.11
N ARG A 77 24.81 -6.05 -12.09
CA ARG A 77 25.95 -6.97 -12.18
C ARG A 77 25.71 -8.24 -11.37
N GLY A 78 26.10 -9.37 -11.96
CA GLY A 78 26.02 -10.67 -11.31
C GLY A 78 24.63 -11.30 -11.39
N PRO A 79 24.27 -12.17 -10.43
CA PRO A 79 23.00 -12.89 -10.44
C PRO A 79 21.78 -11.96 -10.37
N VAL A 80 20.70 -12.32 -11.09
CA VAL A 80 19.49 -11.50 -11.20
C VAL A 80 18.80 -11.23 -9.87
N GLU A 81 18.76 -12.22 -8.99
CA GLU A 81 18.21 -12.07 -7.65
C GLU A 81 18.96 -11.00 -6.82
N LYS A 82 20.27 -10.83 -7.05
CA LYS A 82 21.07 -9.88 -6.26
C LYS A 82 20.80 -8.45 -6.70
N TRP A 83 20.87 -8.18 -8.01
CA TRP A 83 20.67 -6.81 -8.48
C TRP A 83 19.19 -6.40 -8.44
N LEU A 84 18.22 -7.33 -8.52
CA LEU A 84 16.81 -6.98 -8.28
C LEU A 84 16.54 -6.62 -6.82
N LEU A 85 17.22 -7.27 -5.87
CA LEU A 85 17.18 -6.87 -4.47
C LEU A 85 17.78 -5.47 -4.27
N GLU A 86 18.87 -5.14 -4.98
CA GLU A 86 19.43 -3.79 -4.98
C GLU A 86 18.49 -2.75 -5.62
N VAL A 87 17.75 -3.12 -6.68
CA VAL A 87 16.71 -2.27 -7.29
C VAL A 87 15.61 -1.96 -6.28
N GLU A 88 15.17 -2.94 -5.49
CA GLU A 88 14.17 -2.73 -4.43
C GLU A 88 14.68 -1.73 -3.37
N ASP A 89 15.91 -1.87 -2.89
CA ASP A 89 16.53 -0.94 -1.94
C ASP A 89 16.67 0.48 -2.53
N HIS A 90 17.09 0.59 -3.80
CA HIS A 90 17.21 1.87 -4.48
C HIS A 90 15.87 2.52 -4.73
N MET A 91 14.83 1.75 -5.08
CA MET A 91 13.47 2.24 -5.22
C MET A 91 12.99 2.92 -3.93
N VAL A 92 13.09 2.23 -2.79
CA VAL A 92 12.64 2.75 -1.49
C VAL A 92 13.40 4.02 -1.12
N LYS A 93 14.74 4.01 -1.19
CA LYS A 93 15.57 5.17 -0.83
C LYS A 93 15.34 6.37 -1.74
N SER A 94 15.17 6.13 -3.04
CA SER A 94 14.91 7.21 -4.00
C SER A 94 13.56 7.86 -3.74
N LEU A 95 12.53 7.05 -3.44
CA LEU A 95 11.21 7.55 -3.08
C LEU A 95 11.21 8.31 -1.76
N GLN A 96 11.95 7.85 -0.75
CA GLN A 96 12.16 8.60 0.49
C GLN A 96 12.77 9.98 0.22
N VAL A 97 13.81 10.05 -0.62
CA VAL A 97 14.46 11.32 -0.99
C VAL A 97 13.49 12.26 -1.72
N VAL A 98 12.76 11.79 -2.74
CA VAL A 98 11.86 12.66 -3.51
C VAL A 98 10.62 13.07 -2.71
N VAL A 99 10.11 12.21 -1.81
CA VAL A 99 9.01 12.58 -0.89
C VAL A 99 9.49 13.63 0.11
N LYS A 100 10.69 13.46 0.70
CA LYS A 100 11.30 14.43 1.60
C LYS A 100 11.49 15.79 0.92
N ASN A 101 12.00 15.80 -0.31
CA ASN A 101 12.19 17.02 -1.07
C ASN A 101 10.84 17.69 -1.39
N GLY A 102 9.85 16.91 -1.84
CA GLY A 102 8.51 17.41 -2.09
C GLY A 102 7.84 18.02 -0.87
N TRP A 103 8.03 17.41 0.32
CA TRP A 103 7.57 17.95 1.59
C TRP A 103 8.20 19.29 1.93
N LYS A 104 9.53 19.43 1.77
CA LYS A 104 10.24 20.70 1.99
C LYS A 104 9.85 21.80 1.00
N GLU A 105 9.61 21.43 -0.25
CA GLU A 105 9.31 22.36 -1.34
C GLU A 105 7.85 22.82 -1.33
N TYR A 106 6.95 22.13 -0.63
CA TYR A 106 5.51 22.42 -0.63
C TYR A 106 5.17 23.89 -0.32
N ALA A 107 5.98 24.57 0.51
CA ALA A 107 5.72 25.93 0.98
C ALA A 107 6.04 27.05 -0.03
N MET A 108 6.82 26.79 -1.09
CA MET A 108 7.37 27.85 -1.97
C MET A 108 6.54 28.16 -3.23
N PRO A 109 5.89 27.20 -3.92
CA PRO A 109 4.96 27.45 -5.03
C PRO A 109 3.48 27.49 -4.58
N SER A 110 2.59 27.93 -5.48
CA SER A 110 1.15 27.67 -5.28
C SER A 110 0.89 26.16 -5.27
N ARG A 111 -0.05 25.69 -4.44
CA ARG A 111 -0.42 24.26 -4.35
C ARG A 111 -0.71 23.67 -5.74
N LYS A 112 -1.43 24.41 -6.58
CA LYS A 112 -1.79 24.01 -7.95
C LYS A 112 -0.57 23.77 -8.83
N ASP A 113 0.40 24.67 -8.80
CA ASP A 113 1.62 24.54 -9.60
C ASP A 113 2.51 23.41 -9.08
N TRP A 114 2.59 23.25 -7.74
CA TRP A 114 3.33 22.15 -7.12
C TRP A 114 2.76 20.79 -7.53
N VAL A 115 1.43 20.64 -7.46
CA VAL A 115 0.73 19.41 -7.87
C VAL A 115 0.99 19.08 -9.34
N ALA A 116 1.00 20.08 -10.22
CA ALA A 116 1.21 19.87 -11.65
C ALA A 116 2.64 19.44 -12.02
N ASN A 117 3.64 19.80 -11.20
CA ASN A 117 5.06 19.61 -11.52
C ASN A 117 5.75 18.51 -10.68
N SER A 118 5.10 18.05 -9.62
CA SER A 118 5.62 16.99 -8.73
C SER A 118 5.26 15.59 -9.23
N LYS A 119 6.00 14.57 -8.75
CA LYS A 119 5.71 13.15 -9.04
C LYS A 119 4.41 12.72 -8.36
N ALA A 120 3.64 11.85 -8.99
CA ALA A 120 2.28 11.54 -8.53
C ALA A 120 2.23 10.94 -7.12
N GLN A 121 3.17 10.05 -6.79
CA GLN A 121 3.26 9.48 -5.45
C GLN A 121 3.69 10.51 -4.39
N VAL A 122 4.54 11.47 -4.76
CA VAL A 122 4.93 12.60 -3.90
C VAL A 122 3.73 13.50 -3.64
N VAL A 123 2.96 13.82 -4.70
CA VAL A 123 1.73 14.61 -4.62
C VAL A 123 0.75 14.00 -3.62
N SER A 124 0.42 12.71 -3.74
CA SER A 124 -0.55 12.05 -2.85
C SER A 124 -0.07 11.99 -1.39
N CYS A 125 1.19 11.61 -1.16
CA CYS A 125 1.75 11.45 0.18
C CYS A 125 1.90 12.80 0.90
N VAL A 126 2.58 13.76 0.28
CA VAL A 126 2.86 15.07 0.90
C VAL A 126 1.57 15.87 1.07
N SER A 127 0.64 15.83 0.11
CA SER A 127 -0.66 16.51 0.30
C SER A 127 -1.42 15.97 1.51
N GLN A 128 -1.32 14.65 1.80
CA GLN A 128 -1.91 14.08 3.00
C GLN A 128 -1.22 14.54 4.28
N ILE A 129 0.12 14.61 4.27
CA ILE A 129 0.91 15.13 5.40
C ILE A 129 0.48 16.57 5.71
N MET A 130 0.43 17.43 4.68
CA MET A 130 0.08 18.84 4.86
C MET A 130 -1.37 19.02 5.30
N TRP A 131 -2.31 18.27 4.73
CA TRP A 131 -3.71 18.30 5.17
C TRP A 131 -3.86 17.87 6.64
N CYS A 132 -3.14 16.83 7.08
CA CYS A 132 -3.15 16.42 8.49
C CYS A 132 -2.57 17.50 9.40
N SER A 133 -1.43 18.11 9.03
CA SER A 133 -0.80 19.19 9.79
C SER A 133 -1.73 20.39 9.92
N GLU A 134 -2.27 20.89 8.81
CA GLU A 134 -3.15 22.06 8.81
C GLU A 134 -4.46 21.81 9.60
N THR A 135 -5.00 20.59 9.54
CA THR A 135 -6.18 20.20 10.34
C THR A 135 -5.87 20.17 11.84
N GLU A 136 -4.70 19.65 12.23
CA GLU A 136 -4.29 19.65 13.64
C GLU A 136 -3.93 21.05 14.15
N GLU A 137 -3.35 21.92 13.32
CA GLU A 137 -3.13 23.34 13.63
C GLU A 137 -4.44 24.08 13.93
N VAL A 138 -5.50 23.79 13.16
CA VAL A 138 -6.85 24.32 13.43
C VAL A 138 -7.38 23.81 14.77
N LEU A 139 -7.28 22.51 15.04
CA LEU A 139 -7.75 21.89 16.28
C LEU A 139 -6.96 22.35 17.51
N HIS A 140 -5.68 22.71 17.35
CA HIS A 140 -4.83 23.25 18.42
C HIS A 140 -4.94 24.76 18.62
N SER A 141 -5.69 25.45 17.76
CA SER A 141 -5.82 26.91 17.85
C SER A 141 -6.66 27.38 19.03
N ASP A 142 -6.57 28.67 19.35
CA ASP A 142 -7.38 29.29 20.41
C ASP A 142 -8.89 29.35 20.09
N ASP A 143 -9.27 29.17 18.82
CA ASP A 143 -10.67 29.18 18.36
C ASP A 143 -10.91 28.12 17.27
N PRO A 144 -10.89 26.82 17.64
CA PRO A 144 -10.96 25.73 16.66
C PRO A 144 -12.25 25.74 15.84
N LEU A 145 -13.38 26.18 16.42
CA LEU A 145 -14.68 26.13 15.76
C LEU A 145 -14.76 27.10 14.58
N ASN A 146 -14.32 28.35 14.78
CA ASN A 146 -14.32 29.32 13.68
C ASN A 146 -13.25 28.98 12.65
N LYS A 147 -12.03 28.65 13.09
CA LYS A 147 -10.96 28.25 12.16
C LYS A 147 -11.27 26.98 11.37
N MET A 148 -12.09 26.07 11.90
CA MET A 148 -12.57 24.90 11.16
C MET A 148 -13.53 25.26 10.03
N ASN A 149 -14.33 26.33 10.17
CA ASN A 149 -15.13 26.85 9.04
C ASN A 149 -14.22 27.43 7.95
N ASP A 150 -13.24 28.26 8.33
CA ASP A 150 -12.26 28.82 7.38
C ASP A 150 -11.48 27.70 6.67
N TRP A 151 -11.10 26.65 7.41
CA TRP A 151 -10.42 25.50 6.87
C TRP A 151 -11.28 24.70 5.89
N PHE A 152 -12.57 24.51 6.20
CA PHE A 152 -13.52 23.89 5.29
C PHE A 152 -13.62 24.68 3.98
N ASP A 153 -13.76 26.01 4.05
CA ASP A 153 -13.84 26.87 2.87
C ASP A 153 -12.55 26.79 2.03
N LYS A 154 -11.38 26.75 2.67
CA LYS A 154 -10.09 26.54 2.00
C LYS A 154 -10.01 25.17 1.31
N ASN A 155 -10.53 24.10 1.91
CA ASN A 155 -10.60 22.77 1.25
C ASN A 155 -11.50 22.81 0.00
N VAL A 156 -12.63 23.53 0.06
CA VAL A 156 -13.53 23.72 -1.09
C VAL A 156 -12.85 24.52 -2.20
N GLU A 157 -12.11 25.57 -1.87
CA GLU A 157 -11.32 26.35 -2.82
C GLU A 157 -10.24 25.48 -3.49
N GLN A 158 -9.47 24.74 -2.71
CA GLN A 158 -8.44 23.83 -3.21
C GLN A 158 -9.00 22.78 -4.18
N LEU A 159 -10.18 22.23 -3.89
CA LEU A 159 -10.89 21.31 -4.80
C LEU A 159 -11.33 21.98 -6.11
N SER A 160 -11.79 23.24 -6.03
CA SER A 160 -12.12 24.05 -7.20
C SER A 160 -10.89 24.26 -8.09
N ASP A 161 -9.74 24.54 -7.48
CA ASP A 161 -8.46 24.67 -8.19
C ASP A 161 -8.02 23.40 -8.90
N LEU A 162 -8.13 22.24 -8.24
CA LEU A 162 -7.86 20.95 -8.87
C LEU A 162 -8.82 20.69 -10.04
N THR A 163 -10.10 21.00 -9.87
CA THR A 163 -11.11 20.87 -10.94
C THR A 163 -10.78 21.75 -12.14
N ALA A 164 -10.36 23.00 -11.89
CA ALA A 164 -9.89 23.91 -12.93
C ALA A 164 -8.62 23.39 -13.61
N LEU A 165 -7.68 22.81 -12.84
CA LEU A 165 -6.46 22.21 -13.37
C LEU A 165 -6.77 21.02 -14.28
N VAL A 166 -7.68 20.12 -13.89
CA VAL A 166 -8.15 19.00 -14.72
C VAL A 166 -8.77 19.49 -16.02
N ARG A 167 -9.57 20.57 -16.00
CA ARG A 167 -10.17 21.15 -17.21
C ARG A 167 -9.14 21.84 -18.13
N GLY A 168 -7.97 22.16 -17.60
CA GLY A 168 -6.86 22.76 -18.33
C GLY A 168 -6.06 21.78 -19.19
N LYS A 169 -4.91 22.27 -19.67
CA LYS A 169 -3.95 21.51 -20.47
C LYS A 169 -2.97 20.79 -19.56
N LEU A 170 -3.16 19.49 -19.40
CA LEU A 170 -2.28 18.58 -18.67
C LEU A 170 -1.84 17.44 -19.58
N SER A 171 -0.62 16.94 -19.38
CA SER A 171 -0.21 15.64 -19.93
C SER A 171 -1.07 14.50 -19.34
N SER A 172 -1.05 13.33 -19.98
CA SER A 172 -1.80 12.16 -19.50
C SER A 172 -1.43 11.76 -18.06
N ILE A 173 -0.14 11.79 -17.72
CA ILE A 173 0.36 11.45 -16.37
C ILE A 173 -0.09 12.48 -15.34
N GLN A 174 0.11 13.77 -15.63
CA GLN A 174 -0.34 14.86 -14.75
C GLN A 174 -1.84 14.78 -14.50
N ARG A 175 -2.64 14.54 -15.55
CA ARG A 175 -4.10 14.39 -15.42
C ARG A 175 -4.47 13.25 -14.48
N LYS A 176 -3.82 12.08 -14.61
CA LYS A 176 -4.03 10.95 -13.69
C LYS A 176 -3.67 11.31 -12.24
N SER A 177 -2.53 11.97 -12.03
CA SER A 177 -2.10 12.44 -10.71
C SER A 177 -3.10 13.40 -10.07
N VAL A 178 -3.56 14.41 -10.83
CA VAL A 178 -4.52 15.40 -10.34
C VAL A 178 -5.87 14.78 -10.04
N VAL A 179 -6.34 13.84 -10.87
CA VAL A 179 -7.60 13.11 -10.62
C VAL A 179 -7.50 12.25 -9.35
N ALA A 180 -6.37 11.55 -9.16
CA ALA A 180 -6.13 10.76 -7.95
C ALA A 180 -6.11 11.65 -6.70
N LEU A 181 -5.45 12.81 -6.76
CA LEU A 181 -5.45 13.78 -5.66
C LEU A 181 -6.85 14.36 -5.42
N ALA A 182 -7.63 14.67 -6.46
CA ALA A 182 -8.98 15.19 -6.29
C ALA A 182 -9.90 14.20 -5.54
N ILE A 183 -9.77 12.89 -5.79
CA ILE A 183 -10.50 11.86 -5.04
C ILE A 183 -10.11 11.90 -3.55
N GLN A 184 -8.81 12.02 -3.25
CA GLN A 184 -8.29 12.14 -1.89
C GLN A 184 -8.78 13.43 -1.20
N ASP A 185 -8.74 14.57 -1.90
CA ASP A 185 -9.17 15.86 -1.36
C ASP A 185 -10.69 15.93 -1.11
N VAL A 186 -11.51 15.25 -1.93
CA VAL A 186 -12.97 15.16 -1.68
C VAL A 186 -13.22 14.47 -0.35
N HIS A 187 -12.57 13.33 -0.13
CA HIS A 187 -12.66 12.58 1.13
C HIS A 187 -12.16 13.41 2.33
N ASN A 188 -11.00 14.07 2.19
CA ASN A 188 -10.43 14.95 3.20
C ASN A 188 -11.37 16.12 3.55
N ARG A 189 -11.99 16.75 2.55
CA ARG A 189 -12.99 17.82 2.74
C ARG A 189 -14.23 17.29 3.47
N ASP A 190 -14.71 16.10 3.12
CA ASP A 190 -15.87 15.48 3.77
C ASP A 190 -15.59 15.18 5.26
N ILE A 191 -14.37 14.75 5.60
CA ILE A 191 -13.92 14.60 7.00
C ILE A 191 -13.94 15.97 7.71
N VAL A 192 -13.38 17.02 7.10
CA VAL A 192 -13.38 18.37 7.69
C VAL A 192 -14.81 18.86 7.94
N ASP A 193 -15.74 18.62 7.02
CA ASP A 193 -17.16 18.94 7.22
C ASP A 193 -17.78 18.14 8.36
N GLU A 194 -17.42 16.87 8.51
CA GLU A 194 -17.87 16.03 9.63
C GLU A 194 -17.36 16.58 10.97
N LEU A 195 -16.08 16.93 11.07
CA LEU A 195 -15.48 17.54 12.26
C LEU A 195 -16.15 18.87 12.61
N ARG A 196 -16.38 19.71 11.59
CA ARG A 196 -17.05 21.01 11.70
C ARG A 196 -18.49 20.87 12.21
N LYS A 197 -19.29 19.99 11.59
CA LYS A 197 -20.68 19.71 12.00
C LYS A 197 -20.76 19.10 13.40
N ALA A 198 -19.78 18.27 13.77
CA ALA A 198 -19.68 17.68 15.10
C ALA A 198 -19.04 18.61 16.14
N GLN A 199 -18.67 19.84 15.75
CA GLN A 199 -18.02 20.83 16.62
C GLN A 199 -16.80 20.27 17.37
N VAL A 200 -15.94 19.54 16.66
CA VAL A 200 -14.72 18.97 17.24
C VAL A 200 -13.70 20.07 17.52
N THR A 201 -13.18 20.09 18.75
CA THR A 201 -12.22 21.10 19.24
C THR A 201 -10.93 20.52 19.80
N ASP A 202 -10.76 19.20 19.75
CA ASP A 202 -9.60 18.50 20.33
C ASP A 202 -9.13 17.42 19.36
N VAL A 203 -7.81 17.36 19.14
CA VAL A 203 -7.17 16.31 18.35
C VAL A 203 -7.42 14.91 18.92
N ASN A 204 -7.66 14.76 20.22
CA ASN A 204 -7.97 13.47 20.86
C ASN A 204 -9.39 12.98 20.58
N ASN A 205 -10.23 13.79 19.92
CA ASN A 205 -11.56 13.35 19.55
C ASN A 205 -11.50 12.14 18.60
N PHE A 206 -12.32 11.12 18.87
CA PHE A 206 -12.32 9.88 18.09
C PHE A 206 -12.60 10.12 16.60
N LYS A 207 -13.42 11.11 16.23
CA LYS A 207 -13.70 11.44 14.83
C LYS A 207 -12.45 11.84 14.05
N TRP A 208 -11.46 12.45 14.71
CA TRP A 208 -10.14 12.72 14.14
C TRP A 208 -9.20 11.52 14.29
N GLN A 209 -9.17 10.88 15.46
CA GLN A 209 -8.26 9.76 15.72
C GLN A 209 -8.51 8.54 14.83
N GLN A 210 -9.75 8.31 14.39
CA GLN A 210 -10.10 7.21 13.47
C GLN A 210 -9.57 7.41 12.04
N GLN A 211 -9.14 8.62 11.67
CA GLN A 211 -8.68 8.91 10.31
C GLN A 211 -7.28 8.36 10.05
N LEU A 212 -6.97 8.06 8.78
CA LEU A 212 -5.65 7.62 8.35
C LEU A 212 -4.73 8.85 8.19
N LYS A 213 -3.96 9.16 9.22
CA LYS A 213 -3.19 10.41 9.33
C LYS A 213 -1.73 10.21 8.98
N TYR A 214 -1.15 11.16 8.26
CA TYR A 214 0.23 11.10 7.74
C TYR A 214 1.05 12.20 8.39
N TYR A 215 2.26 11.87 8.80
CA TYR A 215 3.18 12.78 9.48
C TYR A 215 4.56 12.61 8.89
N TRP A 216 5.25 13.73 8.63
CA TRP A 216 6.69 13.68 8.48
C TRP A 216 7.30 13.70 9.89
N ASP A 217 7.90 12.59 10.31
CA ASP A 217 8.56 12.48 11.61
C ASP A 217 10.00 12.95 11.46
N THR A 218 10.34 14.09 12.07
CA THR A 218 11.66 14.72 11.93
C THR A 218 12.78 13.95 12.62
N ASP A 219 12.46 13.16 13.64
CA ASP A 219 13.44 12.36 14.38
C ASP A 219 13.80 11.09 13.60
N GLU A 220 12.80 10.44 12.99
CA GLU A 220 13.03 9.30 12.10
C GLU A 220 13.43 9.71 10.67
N ASP A 221 13.24 10.98 10.31
CA ASP A 221 13.42 11.52 8.95
C ASP A 221 12.63 10.71 7.90
N ASP A 222 11.39 10.34 8.24
CA ASP A 222 10.56 9.40 7.49
C ASP A 222 9.06 9.75 7.60
N CYS A 223 8.25 9.25 6.67
CA CYS A 223 6.80 9.40 6.73
C CYS A 223 6.17 8.31 7.61
N ILE A 224 5.46 8.74 8.66
CA ILE A 224 4.76 7.87 9.61
C ILE A 224 3.26 8.06 9.46
N ILE A 225 2.56 6.94 9.31
CA ILE A 225 1.11 6.87 9.29
C ILE A 225 0.61 6.48 10.69
N ARG A 226 -0.42 7.17 11.18
CA ARG A 226 -1.13 6.82 12.41
C ARG A 226 -2.63 6.70 12.16
N GLN A 227 -3.25 5.72 12.79
CA GLN A 227 -4.70 5.56 12.82
C GLN A 227 -5.09 4.87 14.12
N VAL A 228 -5.80 5.60 15.00
CA VAL A 228 -5.99 5.22 16.41
C VAL A 228 -4.63 4.84 17.03
N ASP A 229 -4.44 3.61 17.51
CA ASP A 229 -3.20 3.15 18.13
C ASP A 229 -2.18 2.62 17.11
N ALA A 230 -2.58 2.43 15.85
CA ALA A 230 -1.69 1.90 14.82
C ALA A 230 -0.64 2.95 14.44
N ARG A 231 0.62 2.53 14.37
CA ARG A 231 1.76 3.30 13.86
C ARG A 231 2.45 2.50 12.77
N ILE A 232 2.52 3.04 11.57
CA ILE A 232 3.00 2.34 10.38
C ILE A 232 3.97 3.25 9.62
N ARG A 233 5.17 2.75 9.30
CA ARG A 233 6.09 3.44 8.38
C ARG A 233 5.56 3.35 6.95
N PHE A 234 5.53 4.49 6.24
CA PHE A 234 5.20 4.53 4.81
C PHE A 234 6.13 3.58 4.04
N GLY A 235 5.58 2.89 3.05
CA GLY A 235 6.26 1.73 2.46
C GLY A 235 7.15 2.01 1.28
N TYR A 236 6.95 3.14 0.59
CA TYR A 236 7.74 3.54 -0.58
C TYR A 236 7.81 2.47 -1.68
N GLU A 237 6.79 1.62 -1.83
CA GLU A 237 6.60 0.83 -3.05
C GLU A 237 6.28 1.78 -4.21
N TYR A 238 6.97 1.65 -5.34
CA TYR A 238 6.75 2.56 -6.47
C TYR A 238 5.42 2.31 -7.17
N GLN A 239 4.57 3.34 -7.17
CA GLN A 239 3.20 3.26 -7.66
C GLN A 239 2.93 4.09 -8.91
N GLY A 240 3.81 5.04 -9.25
CA GLY A 240 3.56 6.00 -10.32
C GLY A 240 2.24 6.77 -10.15
N ALA A 241 1.64 7.21 -11.27
CA ALA A 241 0.35 7.87 -11.29
C ALA A 241 -0.82 6.85 -11.26
N THR A 242 -0.92 6.11 -10.16
CA THR A 242 -1.95 5.08 -9.94
C THR A 242 -3.33 5.67 -9.68
N SER A 243 -4.38 4.98 -10.11
CA SER A 243 -5.75 5.33 -9.74
C SER A 243 -6.04 4.97 -8.28
N ARG A 244 -6.89 5.80 -7.67
CA ARG A 244 -7.37 5.65 -6.29
C ARG A 244 -8.85 5.29 -6.29
N LEU A 245 -9.26 4.45 -5.34
CA LEU A 245 -10.67 4.18 -5.09
C LEU A 245 -11.31 5.39 -4.38
N VAL A 246 -12.57 5.68 -4.72
CA VAL A 246 -13.37 6.65 -3.98
C VAL A 246 -13.64 6.12 -2.58
N ILE A 247 -13.17 6.83 -1.56
CA ILE A 247 -13.26 6.38 -0.16
C ILE A 247 -14.67 6.68 0.36
N THR A 248 -15.32 5.64 0.89
CA THR A 248 -16.66 5.70 1.48
C THR A 248 -16.61 5.34 2.96
N PRO A 249 -17.66 5.62 3.77
CA PRO A 249 -17.71 5.16 5.15
C PRO A 249 -17.59 3.64 5.33
N LEU A 250 -17.89 2.85 4.30
CA LEU A 250 -17.64 1.40 4.31
C LEU A 250 -16.15 1.09 4.18
N THR A 251 -15.47 1.77 3.27
CA THR A 251 -14.02 1.67 3.04
C THR A 251 -13.24 2.13 4.27
N ASP A 252 -13.62 3.25 4.91
CA ASP A 252 -12.98 3.76 6.12
C ASP A 252 -13.03 2.76 7.28
N ARG A 253 -14.20 2.17 7.53
CA ARG A 253 -14.35 1.13 8.56
C ARG A 253 -13.51 -0.10 8.26
N CYS A 254 -13.40 -0.46 6.99
CA CYS A 254 -12.53 -1.55 6.55
C CYS A 254 -11.06 -1.21 6.85
N TRP A 255 -10.62 0.00 6.49
CA TRP A 255 -9.24 0.46 6.72
C TRP A 255 -8.90 0.53 8.20
N LEU A 256 -9.79 1.12 9.01
CA LEU A 256 -9.65 1.20 10.46
C LEU A 256 -9.48 -0.19 11.10
N THR A 257 -10.24 -1.18 10.63
CA THR A 257 -10.11 -2.55 11.14
C THR A 257 -8.81 -3.21 10.69
N ILE A 258 -8.38 -2.97 9.45
CA ILE A 258 -7.12 -3.51 8.92
C ILE A 258 -5.93 -2.94 9.72
N THR A 259 -5.84 -1.62 9.89
CA THR A 259 -4.73 -0.98 10.61
C THR A 259 -4.74 -1.37 12.10
N GLY A 260 -5.92 -1.41 12.73
CA GLY A 260 -6.09 -1.91 14.09
C GLY A 260 -5.68 -3.38 14.25
N ALA A 261 -5.99 -4.25 13.28
CA ALA A 261 -5.56 -5.65 13.30
C ALA A 261 -4.03 -5.79 13.20
N LEU A 262 -3.39 -5.02 12.32
CA LEU A 262 -1.93 -5.02 12.16
C LEU A 262 -1.20 -4.54 13.41
N HIS A 263 -1.76 -3.55 14.12
CA HIS A 263 -1.22 -3.07 15.39
C HIS A 263 -1.04 -4.23 16.40
N ILE A 264 -2.04 -5.10 16.50
CA ILE A 264 -2.05 -6.28 17.40
C ILE A 264 -1.61 -7.59 16.74
N LYS A 265 -0.89 -7.51 15.62
CA LYS A 265 -0.30 -8.65 14.87
C LYS A 265 -1.32 -9.70 14.43
N LEU A 266 -2.51 -9.24 14.04
CA LEU A 266 -3.58 -10.04 13.44
C LEU A 266 -3.72 -9.71 11.95
N GLY A 267 -4.37 -10.62 11.21
CA GLY A 267 -4.94 -10.29 9.90
C GLY A 267 -6.32 -9.63 10.03
N ALA A 268 -6.91 -9.25 8.90
CA ALA A 268 -8.32 -8.84 8.84
C ALA A 268 -9.10 -9.70 7.84
N ALA A 269 -10.40 -9.84 8.09
CA ALA A 269 -11.31 -10.66 7.31
C ALA A 269 -12.53 -9.86 6.81
N PRO A 270 -12.37 -9.02 5.77
CA PRO A 270 -13.49 -8.45 5.01
C PRO A 270 -14.43 -9.53 4.47
N ALA A 271 -15.70 -9.47 4.87
CA ALA A 271 -16.72 -10.44 4.53
C ALA A 271 -18.03 -9.77 4.12
N GLY A 272 -18.65 -10.26 3.04
CA GLY A 272 -19.90 -9.73 2.53
C GLY A 272 -20.17 -10.16 1.09
N PRO A 273 -21.28 -9.72 0.47
CA PRO A 273 -21.67 -10.12 -0.88
C PRO A 273 -20.62 -9.80 -1.96
N ALA A 274 -20.72 -10.45 -3.12
CA ALA A 274 -19.88 -10.11 -4.26
C ALA A 274 -20.10 -8.65 -4.70
N GLY A 275 -19.05 -7.97 -5.15
CA GLY A 275 -19.13 -6.58 -5.61
C GLY A 275 -19.12 -5.52 -4.51
N THR A 276 -18.96 -5.87 -3.24
CA THR A 276 -18.92 -4.90 -2.13
C THR A 276 -17.55 -4.28 -1.84
N GLY A 277 -16.58 -4.45 -2.74
CA GLY A 277 -15.27 -3.80 -2.65
C GLY A 277 -14.30 -4.39 -1.61
N LYS A 278 -14.46 -5.66 -1.21
CA LYS A 278 -13.63 -6.31 -0.18
C LYS A 278 -12.13 -6.31 -0.51
N THR A 279 -11.80 -6.81 -1.70
CA THR A 279 -10.43 -6.94 -2.18
C THR A 279 -9.87 -5.57 -2.55
N GLU A 280 -10.70 -4.74 -3.18
CA GLU A 280 -10.37 -3.38 -3.61
C GLU A 280 -10.04 -2.48 -2.40
N SER A 281 -10.78 -2.59 -1.30
CA SER A 281 -10.51 -1.82 -0.08
C SER A 281 -9.15 -2.16 0.53
N THR A 282 -8.81 -3.47 0.60
CA THR A 282 -7.49 -3.93 1.09
C THR A 282 -6.37 -3.44 0.18
N LYS A 283 -6.54 -3.56 -1.14
CA LYS A 283 -5.55 -3.09 -2.12
C LYS A 283 -5.37 -1.58 -2.07
N ASP A 284 -6.47 -0.83 -1.93
CA ASP A 284 -6.40 0.63 -1.92
C ASP A 284 -5.75 1.18 -0.65
N LEU A 285 -5.97 0.52 0.51
CA LEU A 285 -5.20 0.82 1.73
C LEU A 285 -3.72 0.51 1.54
N ALA A 286 -3.38 -0.66 0.98
CA ALA A 286 -1.99 -1.01 0.70
C ALA A 286 -1.33 0.04 -0.20
N LYS A 287 -2.08 0.53 -1.21
CA LYS A 287 -1.64 1.66 -2.02
C LYS A 287 -1.42 2.92 -1.19
N ALA A 288 -2.38 3.26 -0.32
CA ALA A 288 -2.32 4.46 0.52
C ALA A 288 -1.05 4.47 1.37
N ILE A 289 -0.71 3.34 1.99
CA ILE A 289 0.50 3.21 2.82
C ILE A 289 1.77 2.85 2.03
N ALA A 290 1.71 2.85 0.70
CA ALA A 290 2.79 2.46 -0.22
C ALA A 290 3.42 1.09 0.03
N ARG A 291 2.60 0.05 0.24
CA ARG A 291 3.05 -1.34 0.39
C ARG A 291 2.60 -2.19 -0.79
N GLN A 292 3.48 -3.08 -1.25
CA GLN A 292 3.12 -4.09 -2.23
C GLN A 292 2.05 -5.02 -1.66
N CYS A 293 0.94 -5.20 -2.38
CA CYS A 293 -0.13 -6.13 -2.02
C CYS A 293 -0.34 -7.18 -3.10
N VAL A 294 0.00 -8.43 -2.79
CA VAL A 294 -0.21 -9.57 -3.67
C VAL A 294 -1.63 -10.08 -3.46
N VAL A 295 -2.43 -10.12 -4.52
CA VAL A 295 -3.76 -10.72 -4.46
C VAL A 295 -3.65 -12.16 -4.95
N PHE A 296 -4.10 -13.09 -4.14
CA PHE A 296 -4.10 -14.51 -4.47
C PHE A 296 -5.53 -15.03 -4.44
N ASN A 297 -6.04 -15.46 -5.60
CA ASN A 297 -7.40 -15.96 -5.72
C ASN A 297 -7.46 -17.41 -5.24
N CYS A 298 -8.31 -17.69 -4.26
CA CYS A 298 -8.42 -19.00 -3.65
C CYS A 298 -9.42 -19.93 -4.34
N SER A 299 -9.03 -21.20 -4.41
CA SER A 299 -9.83 -22.30 -4.94
C SER A 299 -9.67 -23.56 -4.07
N ASP A 300 -10.46 -24.57 -4.39
CA ASP A 300 -10.40 -25.93 -3.85
C ASP A 300 -9.08 -26.65 -4.20
N GLN A 301 -8.33 -26.17 -5.20
CA GLN A 301 -7.05 -26.74 -5.60
C GLN A 301 -5.85 -26.26 -4.75
N ILE A 302 -6.07 -25.36 -3.80
CA ILE A 302 -5.00 -24.85 -2.95
C ILE A 302 -4.57 -25.91 -1.94
N ASP A 303 -3.28 -26.20 -1.92
CA ASP A 303 -2.65 -26.99 -0.87
C ASP A 303 -1.91 -26.13 0.17
N TYR A 304 -1.59 -26.73 1.31
CA TYR A 304 -0.88 -26.06 2.40
C TYR A 304 0.59 -25.71 2.04
N LYS A 305 1.19 -26.35 1.04
CA LYS A 305 2.57 -26.09 0.59
C LYS A 305 2.64 -24.85 -0.28
N MET A 306 1.63 -24.62 -1.12
CA MET A 306 1.43 -23.40 -1.89
C MET A 306 1.27 -22.22 -0.95
N MET A 307 0.48 -22.37 0.11
CA MET A 307 0.32 -21.34 1.14
C MET A 307 1.59 -21.10 1.94
N ALA A 308 2.30 -22.16 2.36
CA ALA A 308 3.62 -22.04 2.99
C ALA A 308 4.61 -21.26 2.10
N LYS A 309 4.63 -21.53 0.79
CA LYS A 309 5.47 -20.82 -0.18
C LYS A 309 5.06 -19.35 -0.31
N LEU A 310 3.76 -19.05 -0.40
CA LEU A 310 3.25 -17.68 -0.46
C LEU A 310 3.63 -16.91 0.81
N TYR A 311 3.35 -17.47 1.98
CA TYR A 311 3.68 -16.85 3.27
C TYR A 311 5.18 -16.67 3.45
N SER A 312 6.02 -17.60 3.00
CA SER A 312 7.47 -17.41 2.99
C SER A 312 7.86 -16.14 2.23
N GLY A 313 7.24 -15.90 1.08
CA GLY A 313 7.40 -14.67 0.30
C GLY A 313 6.91 -13.43 1.04
N VAL A 314 5.67 -13.46 1.55
CA VAL A 314 5.04 -12.34 2.27
C VAL A 314 5.87 -11.91 3.48
N VAL A 315 6.30 -12.88 4.29
CA VAL A 315 7.06 -12.69 5.51
C VAL A 315 8.46 -12.13 5.26
N THR A 316 9.17 -12.69 4.27
CA THR A 316 10.55 -12.27 3.96
C THR A 316 10.60 -10.99 3.13
N ALA A 317 9.60 -10.74 2.28
CA ALA A 317 9.47 -9.49 1.53
C ALA A 317 8.94 -8.35 2.40
N GLY A 318 8.17 -8.66 3.46
CA GLY A 318 7.44 -7.66 4.26
C GLY A 318 6.27 -7.07 3.48
N ALA A 319 5.72 -7.83 2.54
CA ALA A 319 4.63 -7.47 1.67
C ALA A 319 3.27 -7.77 2.32
N TRP A 320 2.21 -7.30 1.69
CA TRP A 320 0.85 -7.67 2.04
C TRP A 320 0.35 -8.76 1.10
N THR A 321 -0.54 -9.62 1.60
CA THR A 321 -1.31 -10.53 0.77
C THR A 321 -2.79 -10.44 1.08
N CYS A 322 -3.61 -10.38 0.03
CA CYS A 322 -5.06 -10.50 0.12
C CYS A 322 -5.46 -11.83 -0.51
N LEU A 323 -5.87 -12.78 0.33
CA LEU A 323 -6.35 -14.09 -0.09
C LEU A 323 -7.84 -13.94 -0.44
N ASP A 324 -8.10 -13.78 -1.72
CA ASP A 324 -9.43 -13.54 -2.23
C ASP A 324 -10.23 -14.85 -2.25
N GLU A 325 -11.50 -14.80 -1.86
CA GLU A 325 -12.37 -15.98 -1.85
C GLU A 325 -11.85 -17.13 -0.96
N PHE A 326 -11.17 -16.78 0.15
CA PHE A 326 -10.43 -17.69 1.02
C PHE A 326 -11.25 -18.87 1.55
N ASN A 327 -12.57 -18.67 1.72
CA ASN A 327 -13.51 -19.72 2.12
C ASN A 327 -13.87 -20.72 1.00
N ARG A 328 -13.10 -20.78 -0.09
CA ARG A 328 -13.11 -21.88 -1.08
C ARG A 328 -12.10 -22.98 -0.79
N ILE A 329 -11.17 -22.74 0.14
CA ILE A 329 -10.16 -23.72 0.52
C ILE A 329 -10.82 -24.81 1.37
N ASP A 330 -10.40 -26.05 1.14
CA ASP A 330 -10.84 -27.20 1.92
C ASP A 330 -10.53 -27.05 3.41
N ILE A 331 -11.46 -27.49 4.25
CA ILE A 331 -11.38 -27.32 5.70
C ILE A 331 -10.14 -28.00 6.34
N GLU A 332 -9.70 -29.12 5.76
CA GLU A 332 -8.48 -29.83 6.18
C GLU A 332 -7.23 -28.97 5.93
N VAL A 333 -7.17 -28.28 4.79
CA VAL A 333 -6.07 -27.39 4.44
C VAL A 333 -6.10 -26.11 5.29
N LEU A 334 -7.30 -25.55 5.54
CA LEU A 334 -7.48 -24.39 6.42
C LEU A 334 -6.93 -24.62 7.83
N SER A 335 -7.05 -25.84 8.34
CA SER A 335 -6.53 -26.22 9.66
C SER A 335 -5.00 -26.14 9.72
N VAL A 336 -4.31 -26.55 8.65
CA VAL A 336 -2.84 -26.42 8.53
C VAL A 336 -2.42 -24.96 8.35
N ILE A 337 -3.18 -24.21 7.54
CA ILE A 337 -2.95 -22.76 7.34
C ILE A 337 -3.06 -21.99 8.66
N ALA A 338 -3.99 -22.36 9.54
CA ALA A 338 -4.12 -21.75 10.86
C ALA A 338 -2.83 -21.91 11.68
N GLN A 339 -2.20 -23.09 11.65
CA GLN A 339 -0.93 -23.33 12.33
C GLN A 339 0.22 -22.50 11.73
N GLN A 340 0.27 -22.38 10.39
CA GLN A 340 1.26 -21.55 9.70
C GLN A 340 1.14 -20.08 10.11
N LEU A 341 -0.08 -19.53 10.07
CA LEU A 341 -0.34 -18.14 10.47
C LEU A 341 -0.09 -17.90 11.96
N LEU A 342 -0.44 -18.86 12.82
CA LEU A 342 -0.14 -18.78 14.25
C LEU A 342 1.36 -18.71 14.50
N THR A 343 2.16 -19.53 13.79
CA THR A 343 3.63 -19.52 13.89
C THR A 343 4.21 -18.16 13.52
N ILE A 344 3.72 -17.54 12.44
CA ILE A 344 4.10 -16.19 12.01
C ILE A 344 3.72 -15.15 13.08
N ARG A 345 2.48 -15.21 13.58
CA ARG A 345 1.98 -14.29 14.60
C ARG A 345 2.78 -14.34 15.89
N VAL A 346 3.10 -15.54 16.38
CA VAL A 346 3.93 -15.70 17.59
C VAL A 346 5.30 -15.07 17.37
N ALA A 347 5.93 -15.29 16.20
CA ALA A 347 7.22 -14.66 15.90
C ALA A 347 7.14 -13.12 15.83
N LEU A 348 6.02 -12.56 15.34
CA LEU A 348 5.77 -11.11 15.35
C LEU A 348 5.58 -10.55 16.76
N LEU A 349 4.85 -11.25 17.62
CA LEU A 349 4.63 -10.85 19.02
C LEU A 349 5.92 -10.92 19.84
N ASP A 350 6.74 -11.93 19.59
CA ASP A 350 8.07 -12.10 20.20
C ASP A 350 9.11 -11.09 19.68
N GLY A 351 8.77 -10.28 18.66
CA GLY A 351 9.69 -9.31 18.07
C GLY A 351 10.91 -9.94 17.38
N LYS A 352 10.79 -11.15 16.85
CA LYS A 352 11.90 -11.87 16.23
C LYS A 352 12.34 -11.22 14.92
N SER A 353 13.64 -11.22 14.64
CA SER A 353 14.18 -10.89 13.32
C SER A 353 14.18 -12.07 12.36
N GLU A 354 14.25 -13.30 12.89
CA GLU A 354 14.24 -14.56 12.15
C GLU A 354 13.52 -15.64 12.98
N PHE A 355 12.89 -16.62 12.32
CA PHE A 355 12.18 -17.71 13.00
C PHE A 355 12.10 -18.96 12.12
N LEU A 356 11.87 -20.11 12.76
CA LEU A 356 11.65 -21.37 12.06
C LEU A 356 10.20 -21.42 11.52
N PHE A 357 10.06 -21.55 10.22
CA PHE A 357 8.79 -21.70 9.51
C PHE A 357 8.91 -22.85 8.52
N GLU A 358 8.02 -23.85 8.63
CA GLU A 358 7.98 -25.01 7.72
C GLU A 358 9.35 -25.69 7.54
N GLY A 359 10.10 -25.83 8.64
CA GLY A 359 11.42 -26.46 8.68
C GLY A 359 12.58 -25.59 8.20
N ARG A 360 12.38 -24.27 8.00
CA ARG A 360 13.41 -23.34 7.52
C ARG A 360 13.46 -22.06 8.34
N VAL A 361 14.65 -21.51 8.51
CA VAL A 361 14.82 -20.21 9.16
C VAL A 361 14.55 -19.12 8.13
N LEU A 362 13.53 -18.30 8.38
CA LEU A 362 13.14 -17.18 7.54
C LEU A 362 13.40 -15.86 8.26
N LYS A 363 13.82 -14.85 7.50
CA LYS A 363 13.82 -13.46 7.96
C LYS A 363 12.39 -12.96 8.11
N LEU A 364 12.09 -12.32 9.23
CA LEU A 364 10.80 -11.76 9.54
C LEU A 364 10.83 -10.25 9.36
N LYS A 365 10.09 -9.73 8.36
CA LYS A 365 9.84 -8.30 8.24
C LYS A 365 8.50 -7.95 8.89
N PRO A 366 8.46 -7.11 9.93
CA PRO A 366 7.25 -6.84 10.71
C PRO A 366 6.18 -6.02 9.96
N THR A 367 6.50 -5.55 8.75
CA THR A 367 5.58 -4.80 7.88
C THR A 367 4.58 -5.71 7.13
N LEU A 368 4.71 -7.03 7.26
CA LEU A 368 3.85 -7.99 6.59
C LEU A 368 2.38 -7.84 7.00
N GLY A 369 1.47 -8.17 6.09
CA GLY A 369 0.04 -8.20 6.34
C GLY A 369 -0.62 -9.39 5.63
N VAL A 370 -1.53 -10.08 6.31
CA VAL A 370 -2.32 -11.17 5.72
C VAL A 370 -3.80 -10.84 5.90
N PHE A 371 -4.52 -10.75 4.79
CA PHE A 371 -5.94 -10.45 4.75
C PHE A 371 -6.67 -11.53 3.98
N ILE A 372 -7.89 -11.82 4.39
CA ILE A 372 -8.74 -12.80 3.73
C ILE A 372 -10.04 -12.13 3.32
N THR A 373 -10.58 -12.47 2.17
CA THR A 373 -11.94 -12.06 1.80
C THR A 373 -12.86 -13.26 1.78
N MET A 374 -14.11 -13.03 2.19
CA MET A 374 -15.12 -14.09 2.23
C MET A 374 -16.43 -13.63 1.63
N ASN A 375 -17.10 -14.57 0.99
CA ASN A 375 -18.49 -14.45 0.53
C ASN A 375 -19.34 -15.42 1.36
N PRO A 376 -19.89 -15.01 2.52
CA PRO A 376 -20.71 -15.88 3.36
C PRO A 376 -22.01 -16.28 2.64
N GLY A 377 -22.52 -17.49 2.90
CA GLY A 377 -23.83 -17.95 2.41
C GLY A 377 -23.89 -18.38 0.94
N TYR A 378 -22.77 -18.34 0.20
CA TYR A 378 -22.69 -18.89 -1.15
C TYR A 378 -22.43 -20.40 -1.13
N ALA A 379 -22.98 -21.13 -2.10
CA ALA A 379 -22.74 -22.57 -2.25
C ALA A 379 -21.25 -22.87 -2.50
N GLY A 380 -20.77 -24.00 -1.94
CA GLY A 380 -19.36 -24.41 -2.04
C GLY A 380 -18.40 -23.57 -1.19
N ARG A 381 -18.90 -22.92 -0.13
CA ARG A 381 -18.09 -22.15 0.81
C ARG A 381 -18.00 -22.83 2.16
N THR A 382 -16.79 -22.95 2.68
CA THR A 382 -16.50 -23.51 3.99
C THR A 382 -16.65 -22.45 5.08
N GLU A 383 -17.13 -22.85 6.25
CA GLU A 383 -17.02 -22.00 7.43
C GLU A 383 -15.58 -22.06 7.94
N LEU A 384 -15.03 -20.92 8.38
CA LEU A 384 -13.67 -20.91 8.92
C LEU A 384 -13.61 -21.67 10.25
N PRO A 385 -12.61 -22.53 10.46
CA PRO A 385 -12.32 -23.12 11.77
C PRO A 385 -12.10 -22.05 12.85
N ASP A 386 -12.47 -22.33 14.09
CA ASP A 386 -12.38 -21.35 15.18
C ASP A 386 -10.93 -20.93 15.50
N ASN A 387 -9.99 -21.88 15.43
CA ASN A 387 -8.55 -21.61 15.57
C ASN A 387 -8.00 -20.66 14.48
N LEU A 388 -8.68 -20.56 13.34
CA LEU A 388 -8.35 -19.63 12.27
C LEU A 388 -9.05 -18.29 12.47
N LYS A 389 -10.34 -18.29 12.86
CA LYS A 389 -11.12 -17.07 13.15
C LYS A 389 -10.39 -16.16 14.15
N VAL A 390 -9.75 -16.72 15.18
CA VAL A 390 -9.00 -15.93 16.19
C VAL A 390 -7.74 -15.24 15.67
N LEU A 391 -7.29 -15.56 14.45
CA LEU A 391 -6.14 -14.94 13.78
C LEU A 391 -6.54 -13.74 12.91
N PHE A 392 -7.84 -13.45 12.78
CA PHE A 392 -8.34 -12.35 11.97
C PHE A 392 -9.35 -11.48 12.72
N ARG A 393 -9.32 -10.16 12.47
CA ARG A 393 -10.40 -9.25 12.85
C ARG A 393 -11.48 -9.22 11.76
N PRO A 394 -12.76 -9.53 12.05
CA PRO A 394 -13.82 -9.53 11.05
C PRO A 394 -14.20 -8.11 10.65
N VAL A 395 -14.55 -7.92 9.37
CA VAL A 395 -15.11 -6.67 8.83
C VAL A 395 -16.33 -7.02 7.99
N SER A 396 -17.46 -6.35 8.23
CA SER A 396 -18.67 -6.56 7.43
C SER A 396 -18.75 -5.56 6.27
N MET A 397 -18.76 -6.07 5.04
CA MET A 397 -18.76 -5.31 3.78
C MET A 397 -20.10 -5.50 3.05
N MET A 398 -21.14 -4.79 3.47
CA MET A 398 -22.54 -5.08 3.07
C MET A 398 -23.05 -4.28 1.86
N VAL A 399 -23.08 -2.95 1.94
CA VAL A 399 -23.67 -2.09 0.90
C VAL A 399 -22.70 -0.94 0.59
N PRO A 400 -22.13 -0.89 -0.62
CA PRO A 400 -21.35 0.25 -1.10
C PRO A 400 -22.22 1.51 -1.24
N ASP A 401 -21.60 2.67 -1.05
CA ASP A 401 -22.25 3.95 -1.30
C ASP A 401 -22.13 4.33 -2.79
N TYR A 402 -23.11 3.90 -3.60
CA TYR A 402 -23.11 4.18 -5.04
C TYR A 402 -23.32 5.66 -5.37
N THR A 403 -23.89 6.45 -4.47
CA THR A 403 -24.12 7.88 -4.70
C THR A 403 -22.83 8.68 -4.57
N LEU A 404 -21.95 8.29 -3.66
CA LEU A 404 -20.62 8.90 -3.52
C LEU A 404 -19.68 8.46 -4.66
N ILE A 405 -19.86 7.25 -5.19
CA ILE A 405 -19.03 6.67 -6.26
C ILE A 405 -19.40 7.23 -7.66
N ALA A 406 -20.69 7.45 -7.92
CA ALA A 406 -21.22 7.92 -9.21
C ALA A 406 -21.03 9.44 -9.40
#